data_AF-A0A7L4RSY0-F1
#
_entry.id   AF-A0A7L4RSY0-F1
#
_cell.length_a   1.000
_cell.length_b   1.000
_cell.length_c   1.000
_cell.angle_alpha   90.00
_cell.angle_beta   90.00
_cell.angle_gamma   90.00
#
_symmetry.space_group_name_H-M   'P 1'
#
loop_
_entity.id
_entity.type
_entity.pdbx_description
1 polymer ?
#
loop_
_entity_poly.entity_id
_entity_poly.type
_entity_poly.pdbx_seq_one_letter_code
_entity_poly.pdbx_strand_id
1 'polypeptide(L)'
;MLNIYRIPTEKIRDAKTVLENPDVVINRWARNGYILRDAKILGLNKNCYYVYAEGPEEFFKEHEKEITSIEGIEKISGDEFDEVKQKIDDEQNNAMSGVGSIFG
;
A
#
# COMPACT_ATOMS: atom_id res chain seq x y z
N MET A 1 5.11 -12.46 -1.50
CA MET A 1 4.08 -12.39 -0.45
C MET A 1 3.43 -11.03 -0.53
N LEU A 2 2.10 -10.98 -0.38
CA LEU A 2 1.35 -9.73 -0.38
C LEU A 2 0.93 -9.39 1.05
N ASN A 3 1.21 -8.16 1.48
CA ASN A 3 0.70 -7.60 2.73
C ASN A 3 -0.02 -6.29 2.45
N ILE A 4 -1.13 -6.07 3.16
CA ILE A 4 -1.86 -4.81 3.11
C ILE A 4 -1.91 -4.21 4.51
N TYR A 5 -1.58 -2.92 4.60
CA TYR A 5 -1.60 -2.17 5.85
C TYR A 5 -2.62 -1.04 5.78
N ARG A 6 -3.46 -0.90 6.81
CA ARG A 6 -4.37 0.22 6.97
C ARG A 6 -3.69 1.33 7.76
N ILE A 7 -3.69 2.53 7.22
CA ILE A 7 -3.08 3.72 7.81
C ILE A 7 -4.18 4.74 8.13
N PRO A 8 -4.33 5.16 9.39
CA PRO A 8 -5.20 6.28 9.73
C PRO A 8 -4.79 7.54 8.98
N THR A 9 -5.77 8.35 8.55
CA THR A 9 -5.49 9.57 7.77
C THR A 9 -4.52 10.52 8.48
N GLU A 10 -4.55 10.59 9.81
CA GLU A 10 -3.64 11.42 10.62
C GLU A 10 -2.18 10.95 10.60
N LYS A 11 -1.92 9.66 10.29
CA LYS A 11 -0.59 9.04 10.30
C LYS A 11 0.01 8.89 8.92
N ILE A 12 -0.67 9.36 7.87
CA ILE A 12 -0.20 9.20 6.49
C ILE A 12 1.17 9.84 6.24
N ARG A 13 1.46 10.97 6.89
CA ARG A 13 2.75 11.66 6.77
C ARG A 13 3.89 10.84 7.39
N ASP A 14 3.65 10.26 8.56
CA ASP A 14 4.63 9.43 9.27
C ASP A 14 4.90 8.15 8.47
N ALA A 15 3.83 7.51 7.97
CA ALA A 15 3.95 6.33 7.13
C ALA A 15 4.70 6.62 5.82
N LYS A 16 4.42 7.74 5.14
CA LYS A 16 5.19 8.15 3.96
C LYS A 16 6.65 8.38 4.26
N THR A 17 6.98 8.92 5.43
CA THR A 17 8.39 9.09 5.82
C THR A 17 9.11 7.75 5.92
N VAL A 18 8.45 6.70 6.40
CA VAL A 18 9.02 5.34 6.42
C VAL A 18 9.11 4.74 5.01
N LEU A 19 8.03 4.85 4.23
CA LEU A 19 7.92 4.26 2.90
C LEU A 19 8.82 4.94 1.85
N GLU A 20 9.04 6.25 1.99
CA GLU A 20 9.72 7.12 1.02
C GLU A 20 11.02 7.72 1.57
N ASN A 21 11.46 7.28 2.77
CA ASN A 21 12.62 7.83 3.48
C ASN A 21 13.75 8.25 2.52
N PRO A 22 13.93 9.56 2.29
CA PRO A 22 14.88 10.07 1.31
C PRO A 22 16.33 10.05 1.84
N ASP A 23 16.51 9.88 3.15
CA ASP A 23 17.81 9.93 3.82
C ASP A 23 18.55 8.58 3.78
N VAL A 24 17.92 7.53 3.25
CA VAL A 24 18.56 6.22 3.06
C VAL A 24 19.00 6.03 1.60
N VAL A 25 20.25 5.60 1.42
CA VAL A 25 20.86 5.34 0.10
C VAL A 25 20.05 4.30 -0.70
N ILE A 26 19.39 3.36 -0.01
CA ILE A 26 18.47 2.40 -0.61
C ILE A 26 17.20 2.33 0.24
N ASN A 27 16.15 2.98 -0.24
CA ASN A 27 14.82 2.80 0.32
C ASN A 27 14.27 1.42 -0.09
N ARG A 28 14.15 0.51 0.89
CA ARG A 28 13.75 -0.89 0.64
C ARG A 28 12.27 -1.02 0.28
N TRP A 29 11.40 -0.17 0.82
CA TRP A 29 9.98 -0.15 0.47
C TRP A 29 9.78 0.31 -0.97
N ALA A 30 10.41 1.42 -1.36
CA ALA A 30 10.38 1.90 -2.74
C ALA A 30 11.02 0.91 -3.72
N ARG A 31 12.09 0.21 -3.31
CA ARG A 31 12.78 -0.78 -4.17
C ARG A 31 11.95 -2.03 -4.44
N ASN A 32 11.23 -2.55 -3.45
CA ASN A 32 10.35 -3.71 -3.65
C ASN A 32 9.02 -3.31 -4.32
N GLY A 33 8.64 -2.03 -4.21
CA GLY A 33 7.41 -1.51 -4.77
C GLY A 33 6.25 -1.62 -3.79
N TYR A 34 5.50 -0.54 -3.64
CA TYR A 34 4.24 -0.50 -2.91
C TYR A 34 3.26 0.41 -3.63
N ILE A 35 1.98 0.21 -3.37
CA ILE A 35 0.90 1.08 -3.84
C ILE A 35 0.26 1.69 -2.61
N LEU A 36 0.27 3.02 -2.55
CA LEU A 36 -0.46 3.77 -1.54
C LEU A 36 -1.76 4.31 -2.15
N ARG A 37 -2.90 3.99 -1.54
CA ARG A 37 -4.22 4.42 -2.00
C ARG A 37 -5.10 4.92 -0.87
N ASP A 38 -5.88 5.95 -1.16
CA ASP A 38 -6.94 6.42 -0.26
C ASP A 38 -8.14 5.47 -0.37
N ALA A 39 -8.69 5.05 0.76
CA ALA A 39 -9.89 4.21 0.81
C ALA A 39 -11.05 4.81 0.00
N LYS A 40 -11.22 6.13 0.02
CA LYS A 40 -12.26 6.83 -0.75
C LYS A 40 -12.11 6.66 -2.24
N ILE A 41 -10.88 6.62 -2.75
CA ILE A 41 -10.59 6.41 -4.18
C ILE A 41 -10.97 4.98 -4.59
N LEU A 42 -10.77 4.01 -3.69
CA LEU A 42 -11.18 2.61 -3.88
C LEU A 42 -12.71 2.40 -3.75
N GLY A 43 -13.47 3.46 -3.50
CA GLY A 43 -14.91 3.40 -3.25
C GLY A 43 -15.28 2.84 -1.87
N LEU A 44 -14.32 2.80 -0.94
CA LEU A 44 -14.53 2.40 0.44
C LEU A 44 -14.89 3.65 1.26
N ASN A 45 -16.02 3.64 1.95
CA ASN A 45 -16.45 4.73 2.83
C ASN A 45 -15.68 4.75 4.17
N LYS A 46 -14.34 4.68 4.10
CA LYS A 46 -13.43 4.69 5.26
C LYS A 46 -12.51 5.91 5.19
N ASN A 47 -12.09 6.40 6.36
CA ASN A 47 -11.18 7.56 6.46
C ASN A 47 -9.73 7.10 6.73
N CYS A 48 -9.20 6.28 5.83
CA CYS A 48 -7.88 5.69 5.93
C CYS A 48 -7.21 5.57 4.56
N TYR A 49 -5.92 5.27 4.59
CA TYR A 49 -5.14 4.87 3.42
C TYR A 49 -4.77 3.39 3.54
N TYR A 50 -4.55 2.75 2.41
CA TYR A 50 -4.05 1.39 2.31
C TYR A 50 -2.69 1.40 1.63
N VAL A 51 -1.74 0.66 2.22
CA VAL A 51 -0.47 0.30 1.58
C VAL A 51 -0.57 -1.14 1.14
N TYR A 52 -0.53 -1.34 -0.17
CA TYR A 52 -0.43 -2.64 -0.82
C TYR A 52 1.03 -2.89 -1.16
N ALA A 53 1.67 -3.82 -0.46
CA ALA A 53 3.08 -4.12 -0.64
C ALA A 53 3.26 -5.59 -1.02
N GLU A 54 3.85 -5.82 -2.19
CA GLU A 54 4.23 -7.15 -2.66
C GLU A 54 5.74 -7.29 -2.60
N GLY A 55 6.24 -8.35 -1.96
CA GLY A 55 7.67 -8.55 -1.79
C GLY A 55 8.05 -9.93 -1.24
N PRO A 56 9.36 -10.21 -1.14
CA PRO A 56 9.84 -11.45 -0.53
C PRO A 56 9.49 -11.50 0.96
N GLU A 57 9.27 -12.71 1.50
CA GLU A 57 8.91 -12.87 2.92
C GLU A 57 9.97 -12.32 3.87
N GLU A 58 11.26 -12.47 3.52
CA GLU A 58 12.39 -11.96 4.30
C GLU A 58 12.32 -10.44 4.49
N PHE A 59 11.91 -9.71 3.45
CA PHE A 59 11.73 -8.26 3.53
C PHE A 59 10.71 -7.88 4.60
N PHE A 60 9.56 -8.56 4.64
CA PHE A 60 8.55 -8.27 5.66
C PHE A 60 8.99 -8.70 7.06
N LYS A 61 9.73 -9.81 7.21
CA LYS A 61 10.29 -10.22 8.51
C LYS A 61 11.20 -9.16 9.12
N GLU A 62 12.00 -8.49 8.29
CA GLU A 62 12.95 -7.46 8.74
C GLU A 62 12.30 -6.08 8.91
N HIS A 63 11.39 -5.68 8.01
CA HIS A 63 10.95 -4.29 7.88
C HIS A 63 9.49 -4.02 8.24
N GLU A 64 8.65 -5.05 8.42
CA GLU A 64 7.22 -4.83 8.76
C GLU A 64 7.05 -4.02 10.05
N LYS A 65 7.98 -4.13 10.99
CA LYS A 65 7.98 -3.35 12.23
C LYS A 65 8.15 -1.85 12.01
N GLU A 66 8.82 -1.42 10.94
CA GLU A 66 9.05 0.00 10.66
C GLU A 66 7.73 0.75 10.42
N ILE A 67 6.79 0.09 9.74
CA ILE A 67 5.47 0.66 9.45
C ILE A 67 4.45 0.34 10.56
N THR A 68 4.46 -0.87 11.12
CA THR A 68 3.50 -1.30 12.15
C THR A 68 3.79 -0.75 13.55
N SER A 69 4.98 -0.17 13.79
CA SER A 69 5.27 0.53 15.05
C SER A 69 4.61 1.92 15.13
N ILE A 70 4.08 2.44 14.03
CA ILE A 70 3.34 3.70 14.03
C ILE A 70 1.94 3.42 14.60
N GLU A 71 1.57 4.15 15.64
CA GLU A 71 0.29 4.00 16.33
C GLU A 71 -0.89 4.08 15.35
N GLY A 72 -1.78 3.08 15.43
CA GLY A 72 -2.99 2.99 14.62
C GLY A 72 -2.80 2.37 13.24
N ILE A 73 -1.56 2.12 12.81
CA ILE A 73 -1.30 1.32 11.59
C ILE A 73 -1.42 -0.16 11.93
N GLU A 74 -2.24 -0.87 11.16
CA GLU A 74 -2.41 -2.31 11.32
C GLU A 74 -2.33 -3.05 10.00
N LYS A 75 -1.81 -4.28 10.06
CA LYS A 75 -1.91 -5.21 8.96
C LYS A 75 -3.33 -5.74 8.89
N ILE A 76 -3.98 -5.60 7.75
CA ILE A 76 -5.34 -6.11 7.55
C ILE A 76 -5.32 -7.57 7.11
N SER A 77 -6.37 -8.30 7.48
CA SER A 77 -6.59 -9.70 7.15
C SER A 77 -8.08 -10.01 7.05
N GLY A 78 -8.45 -11.12 6.40
CA GLY A 78 -9.85 -11.54 6.23
C GLY A 78 -10.57 -10.75 5.15
N ASP A 79 -11.88 -10.54 5.31
CA ASP A 79 -12.74 -9.93 4.28
C ASP A 79 -12.26 -8.54 3.84
N GLU A 80 -11.74 -7.72 4.78
CA GLU A 80 -11.20 -6.40 4.45
C GLU A 80 -9.95 -6.49 3.56
N PHE A 81 -9.11 -7.52 3.76
CA PHE A 81 -7.93 -7.73 2.93
C PHE A 81 -8.33 -8.10 1.51
N ASP A 82 -9.26 -9.04 1.35
CA ASP A 82 -9.70 -9.49 0.03
C ASP A 82 -10.43 -8.37 -0.74
N GLU A 83 -11.25 -7.58 -0.06
CA GLU A 83 -11.94 -6.43 -0.65
C GLU A 83 -10.94 -5.38 -1.15
N VAL A 84 -9.98 -4.96 -0.31
CA VAL A 84 -8.99 -3.95 -0.68
C VAL A 84 -8.08 -4.46 -1.79
N LYS A 85 -7.63 -5.71 -1.69
CA LYS A 85 -6.82 -6.36 -2.72
C LYS A 85 -7.52 -6.32 -4.08
N GLN A 86 -8.77 -6.77 -4.13
CA GLN A 86 -9.54 -6.80 -5.37
C GLN A 86 -9.69 -5.41 -5.97
N LYS A 87 -10.02 -4.39 -5.16
CA LYS A 87 -10.17 -3.01 -5.63
C LYS A 87 -8.88 -2.46 -6.24
N ILE A 88 -7.73 -2.73 -5.62
CA ILE A 88 -6.44 -2.26 -6.10
C ILE A 88 -6.04 -3.01 -7.37
N ASP A 89 -6.19 -4.34 -7.42
CA ASP A 89 -5.91 -5.15 -8.61
C ASP A 89 -6.80 -4.71 -9.79
N ASP A 90 -8.08 -4.45 -9.56
CA ASP A 90 -9.02 -3.93 -10.57
C ASP A 90 -8.59 -2.55 -11.08
N GLU A 91 -8.16 -1.64 -10.20
CA GLU A 91 -7.63 -0.32 -10.59
C GLU A 91 -6.40 -0.47 -11.51
N GLN A 92 -5.46 -1.36 -11.15
CA GLN A 92 -4.26 -1.60 -11.94
C GLN A 92 -4.58 -2.21 -13.31
N ASN A 93 -5.47 -3.20 -13.37
CA ASN A 93 -5.89 -3.84 -14.61
C ASN A 93 -6.66 -2.88 -15.54
N ASN A 94 -7.49 -2.01 -14.97
CA ASN A 94 -8.21 -0.98 -15.73
C ASN A 94 -7.27 0.11 -16.25
N ALA A 95 -6.26 0.52 -15.46
CA ALA A 95 -5.23 1.45 -15.91
C ALA A 95 -4.41 0.89 -17.08
N MET A 96 -4.08 -0.41 -17.04
CA MET A 96 -3.42 -1.09 -18.16
C MET A 96 -4.29 -1.18 -19.41
N SER A 97 -5.60 -1.40 -19.23
CA SER A 97 -6.56 -1.52 -20.34
C SER A 97 -6.90 -0.16 -20.98
N GLY A 98 -6.79 0.93 -20.23
CA GLY A 98 -7.10 2.30 -20.71
C GLY A 98 -6.03 2.94 -21.59
N VAL A 99 -4.76 2.52 -21.48
CA VAL A 99 -3.66 3.08 -22.30
C VAL A 99 -3.59 2.47 -23.70
N GLY A 100 -4.21 1.30 -23.92
CA GLY A 100 -4.28 0.67 -25.25
C GLY A 100 -5.26 1.34 -26.23
N SER A 101 -6.17 2.18 -25.74
CA SER A 101 -7.26 2.77 -26.55
C SER A 101 -7.05 4.24 -26.94
N ILE A 102 -5.95 4.87 -26.52
CA ILE A 102 -5.66 6.30 -26.81
C ILE A 102 -4.53 6.46 -27.86
N PHE A 103 -3.88 5.38 -28.26
CA PHE A 103 -2.95 5.33 -29.41
C PHE A 103 -3.41 4.35 -30.51
N GLY A 104 -4.72 4.22 -30.71
CA GLY A 104 -5.33 3.46 -31.81
C GLY A 104 -6.07 4.37 -32.78
#